data_AF-A0A820M0U6-F1
#
_entry.id   AF-A0A820M0U6-F1
#
_cell.length_a   1.000
_cell.length_b   1.000
_cell.length_c   1.000
_cell.angle_alpha   90.00
_cell.angle_beta   90.00
_cell.angle_gamma   90.00
#
_symmetry.space_group_name_H-M   'P 1'
#
loop_
_entity.id
_entity.type
_entity.pdbx_description
1 polymer ?
#
loop_
_entity_poly.entity_id
_entity_poly.type
_entity_poly.pdbx_seq_one_letter_code
_entity_poly.pdbx_strand_id
1 'polypeptide(L)'
;MDTGGGDKSNTDNDLYLPPTDSFWEVGKYSRAVKRCDDGNKLTTDLISMVNERAELEKTFSKMLKSWSKKWSDYVAKSSEFGSMTSAWKAIMGEADTSAEVHQTVH
;
A
#
# COMPACT_ATOMS: atom_id res chain seq x y z
N MET A 1 65.68 -48.70 -6.50
CA MET A 1 65.43 -48.17 -7.85
C MET A 1 64.81 -49.28 -8.66
N ASP A 2 63.49 -49.25 -8.79
CA ASP A 2 62.77 -49.53 -10.03
C ASP A 2 61.40 -48.87 -9.89
N THR A 3 60.89 -48.37 -11.01
CA THR A 3 59.94 -47.27 -11.15
C THR A 3 58.66 -47.72 -11.83
N GLY A 4 57.53 -47.14 -11.41
CA GLY A 4 56.27 -47.09 -12.15
C GLY A 4 55.34 -48.28 -11.87
N GLY A 5 54.03 -48.12 -11.75
CA GLY A 5 53.13 -47.00 -11.99
C GLY A 5 51.72 -47.58 -12.00
N GLY A 6 50.76 -46.91 -11.37
CA GLY A 6 49.40 -47.40 -11.22
C GLY A 6 48.53 -46.36 -10.53
N ASP A 7 48.35 -45.26 -11.25
CA ASP A 7 47.50 -44.12 -10.95
C ASP A 7 46.10 -44.55 -10.50
N LYS A 8 45.69 -44.11 -9.31
CA LYS A 8 44.27 -43.95 -8.95
C LYS A 8 44.06 -42.50 -8.53
N SER A 9 44.04 -41.65 -9.53
CA SER A 9 43.38 -40.34 -9.49
C SER A 9 41.95 -40.48 -8.97
N ASN A 10 41.56 -39.50 -8.13
CA ASN A 10 40.19 -39.08 -7.84
C ASN A 10 39.31 -40.11 -7.12
N THR A 11 38.50 -39.77 -6.14
CA THR A 11 37.95 -38.54 -5.58
C THR A 11 37.33 -39.06 -4.30
N ASP A 12 37.54 -38.45 -3.15
CA ASP A 12 36.57 -38.48 -2.03
C ASP A 12 37.04 -37.48 -0.98
N ASN A 13 37.33 -36.27 -1.45
CA ASN A 13 37.10 -35.10 -0.62
C ASN A 13 35.61 -34.79 -0.78
N ASP A 14 34.75 -35.68 -0.28
CA ASP A 14 33.34 -35.41 -0.03
C ASP A 14 33.31 -34.44 1.15
N LEU A 15 33.78 -33.23 0.88
CA LEU A 15 33.47 -32.07 1.69
C LEU A 15 31.95 -31.99 1.58
N TYR A 16 31.26 -32.50 2.59
CA TYR A 16 29.85 -32.27 2.83
C TYR A 16 29.65 -30.77 3.01
N LEU A 17 29.72 -30.04 1.90
CA LEU A 17 29.33 -28.67 1.81
C LEU A 17 27.82 -28.70 1.99
N PRO A 18 27.27 -27.96 2.98
CA PRO A 18 25.84 -27.87 3.14
C PRO A 18 25.21 -27.50 1.80
N PRO A 19 24.02 -28.06 1.45
CA PRO A 19 23.39 -27.81 0.16
C PRO A 19 23.38 -26.31 -0.11
N THR A 20 24.14 -25.87 -1.11
CA THR A 20 24.27 -24.44 -1.34
C THR A 20 23.00 -23.98 -2.01
N ASP A 21 22.28 -23.00 -1.47
CA ASP A 21 21.11 -22.44 -2.17
C ASP A 21 21.54 -21.49 -3.30
N SER A 22 22.60 -21.88 -4.01
CA SER A 22 23.25 -21.10 -5.04
C SER A 22 22.33 -20.96 -6.24
N PHE A 23 22.23 -19.74 -6.75
CA PHE A 23 21.40 -19.43 -7.91
C PHE A 23 21.73 -20.30 -9.14
N TRP A 24 23.00 -20.70 -9.28
CA TRP A 24 23.50 -21.46 -10.43
C TRP A 24 23.23 -22.96 -10.36
N GLU A 25 22.72 -23.47 -9.23
CA GLU A 25 22.26 -24.86 -9.17
C GLU A 25 20.95 -25.04 -9.95
N VAL A 26 20.79 -26.23 -10.54
CA VAL A 26 19.63 -26.55 -11.37
C VAL A 26 18.33 -26.33 -10.59
N GLY A 27 17.43 -25.52 -11.15
CA GLY A 27 16.13 -25.23 -10.56
C GLY A 27 16.11 -24.12 -9.51
N LYS A 28 17.26 -23.62 -9.02
CA LYS A 28 17.31 -22.53 -8.01
C LYS A 28 17.00 -21.14 -8.58
N TYR A 29 17.12 -20.95 -9.89
CA TYR A 29 16.66 -19.74 -10.60
C TYR A 29 15.14 -19.54 -10.53
N SER A 30 14.37 -20.59 -10.20
CA SER A 30 12.90 -20.53 -10.06
C SER A 30 12.44 -19.45 -9.08
N ARG A 31 13.25 -19.09 -8.08
CA ARG A 31 12.99 -17.95 -7.18
C ARG A 31 12.87 -16.63 -7.93
N ALA A 32 13.74 -16.40 -8.93
CA ALA A 32 13.70 -15.18 -9.73
C ALA A 32 12.46 -15.14 -10.63
N VAL A 33 12.05 -16.29 -11.19
CA VAL A 33 10.81 -16.42 -11.97
C VAL A 33 9.59 -16.15 -11.08
N LYS A 34 9.52 -16.80 -9.90
CA LYS A 34 8.45 -16.58 -8.92
C LYS A 34 8.35 -15.12 -8.49
N ARG A 35 9.49 -14.42 -8.31
CA ARG A 35 9.50 -13.00 -7.98
C ARG A 35 8.83 -12.13 -9.05
N CYS A 36 8.90 -12.51 -10.33
CA CYS A 36 8.18 -11.81 -11.38
C CYS A 36 6.66 -11.99 -11.23
N ASP A 37 6.21 -13.22 -10.97
CA ASP A 37 4.79 -13.52 -10.75
C ASP A 37 4.26 -12.81 -9.49
N ASP A 38 5.01 -12.88 -8.39
CA ASP A 38 4.71 -12.19 -7.14
C ASP A 38 4.67 -10.67 -7.35
N GLY A 39 5.51 -10.11 -8.23
CA GLY A 39 5.51 -8.67 -8.57
C GLY A 39 4.21 -8.20 -9.23
N ASN A 40 3.64 -9.00 -10.11
CA ASN A 40 2.32 -8.71 -10.70
C ASN A 40 1.23 -8.70 -9.62
N LYS A 41 1.23 -9.71 -8.75
CA LYS A 41 0.29 -9.80 -7.63
C LYS A 41 0.43 -8.59 -6.69
N LEU A 42 1.66 -8.23 -6.29
CA LEU A 42 1.91 -7.08 -5.43
C LEU A 42 1.43 -5.76 -6.03
N THR A 43 1.53 -5.61 -7.36
CA THR A 43 1.00 -4.43 -8.05
C THR A 43 -0.53 -4.39 -7.98
N THR A 44 -1.19 -5.54 -8.10
CA THR A 44 -2.65 -5.65 -7.94
C THR A 44 -3.08 -5.33 -6.50
N ASP A 45 -2.37 -5.87 -5.51
CA ASP A 45 -2.63 -5.61 -4.09
C ASP A 45 -2.42 -4.12 -3.75
N LEU A 46 -1.39 -3.49 -4.32
CA LEU A 46 -1.14 -2.04 -4.18
C LEU A 46 -2.29 -1.21 -4.72
N ILE A 47 -2.81 -1.56 -5.91
CA ILE A 47 -3.97 -0.87 -6.49
C ILE A 47 -5.20 -1.03 -5.59
N SER A 48 -5.45 -2.24 -5.06
CA SER A 48 -6.56 -2.47 -4.12
C SER A 48 -6.44 -1.57 -2.89
N MET A 49 -5.27 -1.52 -2.27
CA MET A 49 -5.02 -0.72 -1.08
C MET A 49 -5.21 0.78 -1.34
N VAL A 50 -4.77 1.30 -2.49
CA VAL A 50 -5.00 2.69 -2.87
C VAL A 50 -6.50 2.97 -3.09
N ASN A 51 -7.24 2.05 -3.72
CA ASN A 51 -8.68 2.20 -3.93
C ASN A 51 -9.47 2.17 -2.62
N GLU A 52 -9.09 1.29 -1.68
CA GLU A 52 -9.67 1.24 -0.34
C GLU A 52 -9.47 2.59 0.38
N ARG A 53 -8.27 3.16 0.29
CA ARG A 53 -7.98 4.49 0.81
C ARG A 53 -8.81 5.57 0.14
N ALA A 54 -8.93 5.55 -1.18
CA ALA A 54 -9.72 6.52 -1.94
C ALA A 54 -11.21 6.52 -1.53
N GLU A 55 -11.79 5.34 -1.26
CA GLU A 55 -13.19 5.23 -0.81
C GLU A 55 -13.39 5.77 0.62
N LEU A 56 -12.38 5.68 1.49
CA LEU A 56 -12.42 6.33 2.81
C LEU A 56 -12.50 7.85 2.67
N GLU A 57 -11.64 8.45 1.83
CA GLU A 57 -11.61 9.90 1.58
C GLU A 57 -12.94 10.40 1.01
N LYS A 58 -13.50 9.66 0.04
CA LYS A 58 -14.81 9.94 -0.56
C LYS A 58 -15.94 9.88 0.46
N THR A 59 -15.94 8.87 1.34
CA THR A 59 -16.94 8.73 2.39
C THR A 59 -16.85 9.90 3.37
N PHE A 60 -15.64 10.27 3.78
CA PHE A 60 -15.42 11.38 4.70
C PHE A 60 -15.90 12.72 4.11
N SER A 61 -15.55 13.00 2.85
CA SER A 61 -16.06 14.18 2.10
C SER A 61 -17.59 14.22 2.09
N LYS A 62 -18.24 13.10 1.77
CA LYS A 62 -19.71 12.99 1.77
C LYS A 62 -20.31 13.25 3.15
N MET A 63 -19.68 12.75 4.21
CA MET A 63 -20.13 12.95 5.59
C MET A 63 -20.01 14.42 6.01
N LEU A 64 -18.90 15.09 5.67
CA LEU A 64 -18.70 16.52 5.94
C LEU A 64 -19.76 17.38 5.24
N LYS A 65 -20.01 17.15 3.93
CA LYS A 65 -21.05 17.89 3.18
C LYS A 65 -22.45 17.70 3.79
N SER A 66 -22.77 16.46 4.16
CA SER A 66 -24.06 16.15 4.80
C SER A 66 -24.20 16.86 6.16
N TRP A 67 -23.14 16.85 6.96
CA TRP A 67 -23.08 17.53 8.25
C TRP A 67 -23.20 19.05 8.10
N SER A 68 -22.40 19.66 7.22
CA SER A 68 -22.43 21.10 6.94
C SER A 68 -23.83 21.53 6.52
N LYS A 69 -24.46 20.79 5.59
CA LYS A 69 -25.81 21.07 5.12
C LYS A 69 -26.84 21.03 6.26
N LYS A 70 -26.83 19.95 7.06
CA LYS A 70 -27.76 19.78 8.18
C LYS A 70 -27.70 20.97 9.14
N TRP A 71 -26.50 21.40 9.51
CA TRP A 71 -26.33 22.46 10.51
C TRP A 71 -26.52 23.86 9.92
N SER A 72 -26.16 24.06 8.65
CA SER A 72 -26.51 25.26 7.90
C SER A 72 -28.03 25.46 7.85
N ASP A 73 -28.80 24.42 7.52
CA ASP A 73 -30.26 24.45 7.48
C ASP A 73 -30.89 24.67 8.87
N TYR A 74 -30.24 24.21 9.95
CA TYR A 74 -30.65 24.45 11.33
C TYR A 74 -30.41 25.92 11.74
N VAL A 75 -29.21 26.44 11.51
CA VAL A 75 -28.83 27.83 11.85
C VAL A 75 -29.70 28.82 11.11
N ALA A 76 -30.02 28.57 9.84
CA ALA A 76 -30.89 29.43 9.04
C ALA A 76 -32.31 29.59 9.62
N LYS A 77 -32.77 28.63 10.43
CA LYS A 77 -34.08 28.66 11.09
C LYS A 77 -34.03 29.16 12.53
N SER A 78 -32.83 29.30 13.10
CA SER A 78 -32.65 29.74 14.48
C SER A 78 -32.97 31.24 14.63
N SER A 79 -33.39 31.66 15.83
CA SER A 79 -33.57 33.08 16.15
C SER A 79 -32.24 33.79 16.48
N GLU A 80 -31.10 33.12 16.29
CA GLU A 80 -29.78 33.71 16.51
C GLU A 80 -29.40 34.64 15.36
N PHE A 81 -28.77 35.77 15.69
CA PHE A 81 -28.34 36.79 14.74
C PHE A 81 -26.98 37.37 15.13
N GLY A 82 -26.38 38.13 14.22
CA GLY A 82 -25.13 38.85 14.47
C GLY A 82 -23.89 37.97 14.34
N SER A 83 -22.85 38.30 15.10
CA SER A 83 -21.51 37.70 14.96
C SER A 83 -21.47 36.20 15.26
N MET A 84 -22.32 35.71 16.17
CA MET A 84 -22.38 34.28 16.50
C MET A 84 -22.88 33.45 15.31
N THR A 85 -23.94 33.90 14.64
CA THR A 85 -24.43 33.27 13.41
C THR A 85 -23.37 33.23 12.32
N SER A 86 -22.59 34.30 12.18
CA SER A 86 -21.46 34.35 11.23
C SER A 86 -20.36 33.35 11.59
N ALA A 87 -20.02 33.23 12.88
CA ALA A 87 -19.04 32.25 13.35
C ALA A 87 -19.51 30.81 13.08
N TRP A 88 -20.78 30.50 13.34
CA TRP A 88 -21.35 29.19 13.02
C TRP A 88 -21.31 28.90 11.52
N LYS A 89 -21.73 29.85 10.68
CA LYS A 89 -21.65 29.69 9.22
C LYS A 89 -20.21 29.48 8.74
N ALA A 90 -19.22 30.11 9.37
CA ALA A 90 -17.82 29.91 9.03
C ALA A 90 -17.35 28.47 9.31
N ILE A 91 -17.80 27.85 10.40
CA ILE A 91 -17.48 26.44 10.70
C ILE A 91 -18.05 25.52 9.62
N MET A 92 -19.31 25.73 9.20
CA MET A 92 -19.90 24.95 8.10
C MET A 92 -19.17 25.17 6.78
N GLY A 93 -18.77 26.40 6.46
CA GLY A 93 -17.99 26.70 5.26
C GLY A 93 -16.59 26.09 5.26
N GLU A 94 -15.95 25.99 6.42
CA GLU A 94 -14.67 25.28 6.58
C GLU A 94 -14.85 23.78 6.34
N ALA A 95 -15.91 23.16 6.87
CA ALA A 95 -16.23 21.77 6.60
C ALA A 95 -16.51 21.49 5.11
N ASP A 96 -17.18 22.41 4.39
CA ASP A 96 -17.40 22.28 2.95
C ASP A 96 -16.09 22.37 2.15
N THR A 97 -15.21 23.32 2.51
CA THR A 97 -13.89 23.46 1.88
C THR A 97 -13.02 22.23 2.13
N SER A 98 -13.00 21.72 3.36
CA SER A 98 -12.30 20.49 3.72
C SER A 98 -12.84 19.30 2.92
N ALA A 99 -14.16 19.19 2.77
CA ALA A 99 -14.78 18.14 1.96
C ALA A 99 -14.38 18.21 0.48
N GLU A 100 -14.20 19.40 -0.10
CA GLU A 100 -13.69 19.57 -1.46
C GLU A 100 -12.25 19.07 -1.59
N VAL A 101 -11.38 19.39 -0.63
CA VAL A 101 -9.99 18.88 -0.63
C VAL A 101 -9.99 17.35 -0.62
N HIS A 102 -10.76 16.72 0.27
CA HIS A 102 -10.87 15.25 0.33
C HIS A 102 -11.43 14.64 -0.98
N GLN A 103 -12.28 15.37 -1.72
CA GLN A 103 -12.81 14.94 -3.01
C GLN A 103 -11.77 14.99 -4.14
N THR A 104 -10.69 15.77 -3.99
CA THR A 104 -9.58 15.81 -4.98
C THR A 104 -8.55 14.69 -4.79
N VAL A 105 -8.58 13.99 -3.66
CA VAL A 105 -7.55 13.02 -3.25
C VAL A 105 -7.94 11.57 -3.61
N HIS A 106 -9.17 11.33 -4.06
CA HIS A 106 -9.65 10.01 -4.51
C HIS A 106 -9.69 9.90 -6.04
#